data_AF-A0A7X8JVM5-F1
#
_entry.id   AF-A0A7X8JVM5-F1
#
_cell.length_a   1.000
_cell.length_b   1.000
_cell.length_c   1.000
_cell.angle_alpha   90.00
_cell.angle_beta   90.00
_cell.angle_gamma   90.00
#
_symmetry.space_group_name_H-M   'P 1'
#
loop_
_entity.id
_entity.type
_entity.pdbx_description
1 polymer ?
#
loop_
_entity_poly.entity_id
_entity_poly.type
_entity_poly.pdbx_seq_one_letter_code
_entity_poly.pdbx_strand_id
1 'polypeptide(L)'
;MLGDFLDALFSDSGAPDRYYHRPSEGVESLDSKARAREVATDIAFLKQKVERLMMITEALWIVLKETTNYTDEDLKEIILEVDMKDGKLDGKVAAEAPGACPNCGKTLQKNKRVCIYCGAKIGMQDVFQR
;
A
#
# COMPACT_ATOMS: atom_id res chain seq x y z
N MET A 1 -70.73 1.29 -29.13
CA MET A 1 -70.31 0.17 -28.26
C MET A 1 -68.87 -0.25 -28.59
N LEU A 2 -67.89 0.65 -28.48
CA LEU A 2 -66.45 0.33 -28.54
C LEU A 2 -65.60 1.49 -27.94
N GLY A 3 -66.22 2.42 -27.19
CA GLY A 3 -65.56 3.58 -26.58
C GLY A 3 -65.28 3.37 -25.08
N ASP A 4 -66.23 2.74 -24.37
CA ASP A 4 -66.16 2.59 -22.90
C ASP A 4 -65.25 1.45 -22.42
N PHE A 5 -64.61 0.70 -23.33
CA PHE A 5 -63.69 -0.39 -22.98
C PHE A 5 -62.23 0.09 -22.87
N LEU A 6 -61.89 1.18 -23.56
CA LEU A 6 -60.53 1.74 -23.56
C LEU A 6 -60.25 2.63 -22.34
N ASP A 7 -61.28 3.28 -21.79
CA ASP A 7 -61.13 4.17 -20.61
C ASP A 7 -60.95 3.40 -19.29
N ALA A 8 -61.36 2.13 -19.22
CA ALA A 8 -61.09 1.25 -18.08
C ALA A 8 -59.66 0.69 -18.04
N LEU A 9 -58.92 0.79 -19.16
CA LEU A 9 -57.57 0.24 -19.32
C LEU A 9 -56.47 1.25 -18.93
N PHE A 10 -56.77 2.54 -18.90
CA PHE A 10 -55.80 3.61 -18.61
C PHE A 10 -56.08 4.39 -17.31
N SER A 11 -57.06 3.95 -16.51
CA SER A 11 -57.35 4.56 -15.20
C SER A 11 -56.72 3.82 -14.02
N ASP A 12 -55.71 2.97 -14.27
CA ASP A 12 -54.81 2.49 -13.22
C ASP A 12 -53.65 3.46 -13.10
N SER A 13 -53.83 4.48 -12.27
CA SER A 13 -52.73 5.24 -11.67
C SER A 13 -51.96 4.36 -10.67
N GLY A 14 -51.47 3.22 -11.15
CA GLY A 14 -50.44 2.42 -10.49
C GLY A 14 -49.11 3.12 -10.76
N ALA A 15 -48.70 3.97 -9.82
CA ALA A 15 -47.36 4.54 -9.83
C ALA A 15 -46.35 3.40 -10.08
N PRO A 16 -45.37 3.56 -10.99
CA PRO A 16 -44.29 2.59 -11.04
C PRO A 16 -43.67 2.61 -9.65
N ASP A 17 -43.79 1.47 -8.96
CA ASP A 17 -43.12 1.20 -7.70
C ASP A 17 -41.64 1.36 -7.98
N ARG A 18 -41.19 2.61 -7.82
CA ARG A 18 -39.80 2.98 -7.78
C ARG A 18 -39.33 2.24 -6.54
N TYR A 19 -38.78 1.06 -6.76
CA TYR A 19 -37.89 0.37 -5.84
C TYR A 19 -36.73 1.31 -5.52
N TYR A 20 -37.02 2.33 -4.71
CA TYR A 20 -36.04 3.00 -3.89
C TYR A 20 -35.61 1.92 -2.93
N HIS A 21 -34.52 1.25 -3.30
CA HIS A 21 -33.73 0.47 -2.39
C HIS A 21 -33.27 1.46 -1.30
N ARG A 22 -34.06 1.59 -0.24
CA ARG A 22 -33.63 2.27 0.98
C ARG A 22 -32.47 1.44 1.50
N PRO A 23 -31.24 1.97 1.61
CA PRO A 23 -30.20 1.27 2.34
C PRO A 23 -30.74 1.12 3.75
N SER A 24 -31.03 -0.11 4.17
CA SER A 24 -31.39 -0.35 5.55
C SER A 24 -30.12 -0.14 6.36
N GLU A 25 -30.18 0.73 7.36
CA GLU A 25 -29.07 1.13 8.25
C GLU A 25 -28.30 -0.08 8.83
N GLY A 26 -28.95 -1.26 8.88
CA GLY A 26 -28.33 -2.52 9.24
C GLY A 26 -27.25 -3.01 8.28
N VAL A 27 -27.38 -2.79 6.96
CA VAL A 27 -26.41 -3.26 5.95
C VAL A 27 -25.12 -2.44 6.01
N GLU A 28 -25.23 -1.12 6.18
CA GLU A 28 -24.07 -0.24 6.38
C GLU A 28 -23.32 -0.55 7.69
N SER A 29 -24.06 -0.87 8.77
CA SER A 29 -23.46 -1.29 10.04
C SER A 29 -22.70 -2.62 9.92
N LEU A 30 -23.22 -3.57 9.15
CA LEU A 30 -22.58 -4.87 8.92
C LEU A 30 -21.33 -4.74 8.06
N ASP A 31 -21.37 -3.97 6.97
CA ASP A 31 -20.20 -3.70 6.12
C ASP A 31 -19.11 -2.97 6.91
N SER A 32 -19.47 -1.97 7.70
CA SER A 32 -18.53 -1.26 8.59
C SER A 32 -17.85 -2.20 9.58
N LYS A 33 -18.60 -3.12 10.19
CA LYS A 33 -18.06 -4.14 11.11
C LYS A 33 -17.17 -5.16 10.40
N ALA A 34 -17.51 -5.55 9.17
CA ALA A 34 -16.71 -6.47 8.38
C ALA A 34 -15.35 -5.87 8.03
N ARG A 35 -15.33 -4.63 7.51
CA ARG A 35 -14.09 -3.88 7.23
C ARG A 35 -13.23 -3.68 8.48
N ALA A 36 -13.85 -3.35 9.61
CA ALA A 36 -13.12 -3.20 10.87
C ALA A 36 -12.43 -4.51 11.31
N ARG A 37 -13.07 -5.67 11.10
CA ARG A 37 -12.48 -6.98 11.41
C ARG A 37 -11.35 -7.37 10.45
N GLU A 38 -11.51 -7.07 9.17
CA GLU A 38 -10.47 -7.27 8.16
C GLU A 38 -9.22 -6.45 8.51
N VAL A 39 -9.38 -5.15 8.77
CA VAL A 39 -8.29 -4.27 9.20
C VAL A 39 -7.64 -4.76 10.50
N ALA A 40 -8.43 -5.22 11.48
CA ALA A 40 -7.88 -5.77 12.72
C ALA A 40 -7.04 -7.04 12.48
N THR A 41 -7.46 -7.88 11.53
CA THR A 41 -6.75 -9.10 11.13
C THR A 41 -5.45 -8.76 10.41
N ASP A 42 -5.49 -7.80 9.49
CA ASP A 42 -4.30 -7.30 8.80
C ASP A 42 -3.29 -6.70 9.76
N ILE A 43 -3.74 -5.90 10.73
CA ILE A 43 -2.88 -5.35 11.78
C ILE A 43 -2.24 -6.48 12.60
N ALA A 44 -3.00 -7.51 12.98
CA ALA A 44 -2.46 -8.64 13.73
C ALA A 44 -1.38 -9.38 12.93
N PHE A 45 -1.61 -9.59 11.64
CA PHE A 45 -0.65 -10.24 10.75
C PHE A 45 0.61 -9.38 10.50
N LEU A 46 0.44 -8.07 10.31
CA LEU A 46 1.56 -7.14 10.18
C LEU A 46 2.40 -7.11 11.45
N LYS A 47 1.77 -7.09 12.63
CA LYS A 47 2.49 -7.19 13.91
C LYS A 47 3.33 -8.47 13.98
N GLN A 48 2.74 -9.62 13.65
CA GLN A 48 3.49 -10.90 13.64
C GLN A 48 4.69 -10.87 12.67
N LYS A 49 4.53 -10.25 11.50
CA LYS A 49 5.64 -10.07 10.55
C LYS A 49 6.74 -9.17 11.11
N VAL A 50 6.38 -8.07 11.79
CA VAL A 50 7.34 -7.17 12.43
C VAL A 50 8.11 -7.89 13.53
N GLU A 51 7.44 -8.62 14.41
CA GLU A 51 8.10 -9.42 15.46
C GLU A 51 9.10 -10.43 14.87
N ARG A 52 8.70 -11.12 13.80
CA ARG A 52 9.60 -12.04 13.10
C ARG A 52 10.80 -11.31 12.49
N LEU A 53 10.59 -10.15 11.89
CA LEU A 53 11.69 -9.34 11.34
C LEU A 53 12.64 -8.87 12.43
N MET A 54 12.13 -8.40 13.58
CA MET A 54 12.94 -7.99 14.73
C MET A 54 13.84 -9.13 15.21
N MET A 55 13.28 -10.31 15.43
CA MET A 55 14.02 -11.50 15.84
C MET A 55 15.13 -11.86 14.82
N ILE A 56 14.83 -11.79 13.52
CA ILE A 56 15.82 -12.06 12.47
C ILE A 56 16.93 -11.00 12.50
N THR A 57 16.59 -9.72 12.62
CA THR A 57 17.58 -8.63 12.64
C THR A 57 18.47 -8.68 13.88
N GLU A 58 17.92 -9.07 15.04
CA GLU A 58 18.69 -9.30 16.26
C GLU A 58 19.67 -10.47 16.09
N ALA A 59 19.21 -11.58 15.51
CA ALA A 59 20.08 -12.73 15.22
C ALA A 59 21.20 -12.36 14.23
N LEU A 60 20.89 -11.59 13.18
CA LEU A 60 21.90 -11.08 12.24
C LEU A 60 22.92 -10.19 12.95
N TRP A 61 22.47 -9.34 13.88
CA TRP A 61 23.37 -8.47 14.66
C TRP A 61 24.29 -9.28 15.58
N ILE A 62 23.77 -10.30 16.25
CA ILE A 62 24.59 -11.22 17.07
C ILE A 62 25.68 -11.87 16.22
N VAL A 63 25.32 -12.41 15.05
CA VAL A 63 26.29 -13.02 14.12
C VAL A 63 27.35 -12.00 13.68
N LEU A 64 26.96 -10.75 13.40
CA LEU A 64 27.91 -9.69 13.05
C LEU A 64 28.86 -9.35 14.20
N LYS A 65 28.36 -9.24 15.44
CA LYS A 65 29.19 -9.00 16.62
C LYS A 65 30.17 -10.13 16.90
N GLU A 66 29.78 -11.38 16.64
CA GLU A 66 30.66 -12.54 16.85
C GLU A 66 31.75 -12.68 15.77
N THR A 67 31.50 -12.13 14.57
CA THR A 67 32.40 -12.27 13.42
C THR A 67 33.23 -11.02 13.13
N THR A 68 32.97 -9.91 13.83
CA THR A 68 33.62 -8.60 13.63
C THR A 68 33.95 -7.95 14.98
N ASN A 69 34.55 -6.76 14.96
CA ASN A 69 34.76 -5.95 16.17
C ASN A 69 33.70 -4.85 16.35
N TYR A 70 32.58 -4.92 15.62
CA TYR A 70 31.54 -3.92 15.75
C TYR A 70 30.84 -3.99 17.12
N THR A 71 30.58 -2.82 17.68
CA THR A 71 29.94 -2.59 18.97
C THR A 71 28.50 -2.11 18.78
N ASP A 72 27.72 -2.14 19.85
CA ASP A 72 26.36 -1.60 19.84
C ASP A 72 26.35 -0.08 19.58
N GLU A 73 27.44 0.63 19.92
CA GLU A 73 27.67 2.04 19.59
C GLU A 73 27.84 2.24 18.08
N ASP A 74 28.65 1.41 17.42
CA ASP A 74 28.84 1.48 15.98
C ASP A 74 27.51 1.26 15.24
N LEU A 75 26.68 0.32 15.70
CA LEU A 75 25.36 0.11 15.11
C LEU A 75 24.47 1.35 15.25
N LYS A 76 24.47 2.01 16.41
CA LYS A 76 23.70 3.25 16.63
C LYS A 76 24.19 4.34 15.67
N GLU A 77 25.49 4.50 15.49
CA GLU A 77 26.07 5.47 14.55
C GLU A 77 25.66 5.16 13.11
N ILE A 78 25.78 3.90 12.67
CA ILE A 78 25.36 3.47 11.32
C ILE A 78 23.86 3.69 11.10
N ILE A 79 23.02 3.44 12.10
CA ILE A 79 21.56 3.72 12.01
C ILE A 79 21.32 5.21 11.79
N LEU A 80 22.02 6.08 12.53
CA LEU A 80 21.93 7.53 12.38
C LEU A 80 22.40 7.99 11.00
N GLU A 81 23.52 7.43 10.50
CA GLU A 81 24.01 7.71 9.15
C GLU A 81 22.99 7.31 8.07
N VAL A 82 22.33 6.17 8.23
CA VAL A 82 21.31 5.68 7.30
C VAL A 82 20.06 6.56 7.33
N ASP A 83 19.60 6.96 8.51
CA ASP A 83 18.47 7.88 8.68
C ASP A 83 18.76 9.22 7.98
N MET A 84 19.96 9.76 8.22
CA MET A 84 20.41 11.04 7.67
C MET A 84 20.70 11.05 6.16
N LYS A 85 20.50 9.94 5.44
CA LYS A 85 20.79 9.86 3.98
C LYS A 85 19.99 10.86 3.13
N ASP A 86 18.79 11.26 3.56
CA ASP A 86 18.00 12.33 2.90
C ASP A 86 18.13 13.70 3.59
N GLY A 87 19.06 13.81 4.55
CA GLY A 87 19.26 15.00 5.36
C GLY A 87 18.21 15.20 6.47
N LYS A 88 17.39 14.18 6.79
CA LYS A 88 16.40 14.24 7.86
C LYS A 88 16.67 13.14 8.89
N LEU A 89 16.50 13.50 10.16
CA LEU A 89 16.53 12.55 11.28
C LEU A 89 15.09 12.23 11.70
N ASP A 90 14.37 11.45 10.89
CA ASP A 90 12.94 11.15 11.11
C ASP A 90 12.65 9.67 11.41
N GLY A 91 13.69 8.85 11.58
CA GLY A 91 13.60 7.42 11.83
C GLY A 91 13.15 6.62 10.61
N LYS A 92 13.32 7.16 9.40
CA LYS A 92 12.94 6.51 8.15
C LYS A 92 14.11 6.49 7.19
N VAL A 93 14.20 5.38 6.46
CA VAL A 93 15.13 5.32 5.34
C VAL A 93 14.65 6.26 4.24
N ALA A 94 15.51 7.22 3.91
CA ALA A 94 15.44 8.10 2.76
C ALA A 94 14.81 7.44 1.53
N ALA A 95 13.75 8.05 0.98
CA ALA A 95 13.22 7.66 -0.32
C ALA A 95 14.11 8.29 -1.41
N GLU A 96 14.97 7.50 -2.05
CA GLU A 96 15.82 8.01 -3.11
C GLU A 96 15.01 8.65 -4.25
N ALA A 97 15.52 9.76 -4.79
CA ALA A 97 14.96 10.38 -5.97
C ALA A 97 15.19 9.44 -7.17
N PRO A 98 14.21 9.30 -8.09
CA PRO A 98 14.41 8.44 -9.25
C PRO A 98 15.58 8.93 -10.09
N GLY A 99 16.56 8.06 -10.35
CA GLY A 99 17.71 8.39 -11.20
C GLY A 99 17.33 8.70 -12.65
N ALA A 100 18.25 9.30 -13.38
CA ALA A 100 18.11 9.50 -14.83
C ALA A 100 18.47 8.23 -15.61
N CYS A 101 17.79 7.98 -16.73
CA CYS A 101 18.14 6.89 -17.63
C CYS A 101 19.53 7.16 -18.25
N PRO A 102 20.49 6.22 -18.16
CA PRO A 102 21.82 6.42 -18.74
C PRO A 102 21.81 6.49 -20.27
N ASN A 103 20.75 5.99 -20.93
CA ASN A 103 20.63 5.99 -22.39
C ASN A 103 19.95 7.28 -22.92
N CYS A 104 18.85 7.71 -22.30
CA CYS A 104 18.05 8.84 -22.82
C CYS A 104 17.99 10.07 -21.91
N GLY A 105 18.62 10.03 -20.74
CA GLY A 105 18.67 11.14 -19.78
C GLY A 105 17.37 11.47 -19.06
N LYS A 106 16.24 10.84 -19.44
CA LYS A 106 14.94 11.09 -18.78
C LYS A 106 14.86 10.43 -17.42
N THR A 107 14.18 11.08 -16.47
CA THR A 107 13.92 10.57 -15.12
C THR A 107 13.20 9.24 -15.18
N LEU A 108 13.74 8.23 -14.50
CA LEU A 108 13.15 6.91 -14.41
C LEU A 108 11.93 6.92 -13.49
N GLN A 109 11.02 5.99 -13.70
CA GLN A 109 9.98 5.69 -12.73
C GLN A 109 10.57 4.78 -11.64
N LYS A 110 10.20 5.00 -10.38
CA LYS A 110 10.63 4.15 -9.27
C LYS A 110 10.27 2.68 -9.52
N ASN A 111 11.13 1.75 -9.09
CA ASN A 111 10.95 0.30 -9.23
C ASN A 111 10.75 -0.25 -10.65
N LYS A 112 11.13 0.48 -11.71
CA LYS A 112 11.05 -0.03 -13.09
C LYS A 112 12.41 -0.47 -13.62
N ARG A 113 12.50 -1.74 -14.05
CA ARG A 113 13.70 -2.33 -14.68
C ARG A 113 13.86 -1.98 -16.16
N VAL A 114 12.91 -1.24 -16.74
CA VAL A 114 12.93 -0.82 -18.13
C VAL A 114 12.51 0.64 -18.20
N CYS A 115 13.29 1.45 -18.92
CA CYS A 115 12.94 2.84 -19.20
C CYS A 115 11.69 2.89 -20.08
N ILE A 116 10.63 3.51 -19.57
CA ILE A 116 9.37 3.68 -20.31
C ILE A 116 9.52 4.56 -21.57
N TYR A 117 10.59 5.35 -21.65
CA TYR A 117 10.78 6.30 -22.74
C TYR A 117 11.61 5.75 -23.90
N CYS A 118 12.70 5.01 -23.60
CA CYS A 118 13.60 4.50 -24.64
C CYS A 118 13.71 2.97 -24.67
N GLY A 119 13.03 2.26 -23.78
CA GLY A 119 13.06 0.80 -23.71
C GLY A 119 14.37 0.20 -23.16
N ALA A 120 15.34 1.03 -22.74
CA ALA A 120 16.59 0.54 -22.17
C ALA A 120 16.33 -0.23 -20.86
N LYS A 121 16.94 -1.41 -20.72
CA LYS A 121 16.94 -2.16 -19.46
C LYS A 121 17.81 -1.42 -18.45
N ILE A 122 17.24 -1.08 -17.30
CA ILE A 122 17.94 -0.47 -16.19
C ILE A 122 18.36 -1.60 -15.26
N GLY A 123 19.67 -1.70 -14.99
CA GLY A 123 20.20 -2.66 -14.03
C GLY A 123 19.57 -2.44 -12.65
N MET A 124 19.50 -3.50 -11.83
CA MET A 124 19.14 -3.35 -10.43
C MET A 124 20.29 -2.57 -9.78
N GLN A 125 20.07 -1.28 -9.59
CA GLN A 125 20.94 -0.45 -8.77
C GLN A 125 20.62 -0.83 -7.32
N ASP A 126 21.66 -1.14 -6.53
CA ASP A 126 21.69 -1.56 -5.11
C ASP A 126 20.53 -2.43 -4.52
N VAL A 127 20.86 -3.36 -3.63
CA VAL A 127 19.84 -4.26 -3.01
C VAL A 127 18.76 -3.49 -2.23
N PHE A 128 19.07 -2.27 -1.78
CA PHE A 128 18.17 -1.44 -0.97
C PHE A 128 17.54 -0.26 -1.73
N GLN A 129 17.80 -0.14 -3.04
CA GLN A 129 17.21 0.92 -3.85
C GLN A 129 15.76 0.58 -4.25
N ARG A 130 14.84 1.54 -4.06
CA ARG A 130 13.38 1.38 -4.20
C ARG A 130 12.72 2.60 -4.82
#